data_AF-A0A9R1XGT8-F1
#
_entry.id   AF-A0A9R1XGT8-F1
#
_cell.length_a   1.000
_cell.length_b   1.000
_cell.length_c   1.000
_cell.angle_alpha   90.00
_cell.angle_beta   90.00
_cell.angle_gamma   90.00
#
_symmetry.space_group_name_H-M   'P 1'
#
loop_
_entity.id
_entity.type
_entity.pdbx_description
1 polymer ?
#
loop_
_entity_poly.entity_id
_entity_poly.type
_entity_poly.pdbx_seq_one_letter_code
_entity_poly.pdbx_strand_id
1 'polypeptide(L)'
;MKIMVKEGSWTNTEDEILKAALSKYGTNQWTRISSLLVHKSATRCKARWYEWLHPSITKIEWTREEEEKLLHLAKLMPSQWRTIAPIVGRTPSQCLEHYEKLLDENYEPRKLKPGEIDPNPESKPARPDPVDMDEDEKQMLLEARARVSNTKGKKAKRKTREKQLAEARLFASLQKRRELKAAGIDNRNWNGKRNGIDSNAEIPFERRPPLGFYDVASESLLIGEQPSKFPTTIEEIEGGKKGR
;
A
#
# COMPACT_ATOMS: atom_id res chain seq x y z
N MET A 1 7.49 -12.27 -26.69
CA MET A 1 6.09 -12.11 -26.25
C MET A 1 5.74 -13.30 -25.37
N LYS A 2 5.38 -13.11 -24.09
CA LYS A 2 4.86 -14.22 -23.27
C LYS A 2 3.38 -14.37 -23.60
N ILE A 3 3.03 -15.45 -24.29
CA ILE A 3 1.64 -15.84 -24.51
C ILE A 3 1.10 -16.31 -23.15
N MET A 4 0.30 -15.46 -22.50
CA MET A 4 -0.28 -15.72 -21.18
C MET A 4 -1.57 -16.53 -21.37
N VAL A 5 -1.46 -17.84 -21.57
CA VAL A 5 -2.64 -18.72 -21.63
C VAL A 5 -2.69 -19.56 -20.38
N LYS A 6 -3.50 -19.09 -19.43
CA LYS A 6 -4.65 -19.85 -18.93
C LYS A 6 -5.62 -18.88 -18.27
N GLU A 7 -6.56 -18.40 -19.08
CA GLU A 7 -7.74 -17.67 -18.63
C GLU A 7 -8.62 -18.63 -17.83
N GLY A 8 -8.40 -18.65 -16.51
CA GLY A 8 -9.04 -19.59 -15.59
C GLY A 8 -9.95 -18.91 -14.56
N SER A 9 -10.65 -19.75 -13.80
CA SER A 9 -11.48 -19.37 -12.65
C SER A 9 -10.71 -18.51 -11.64
N TRP A 10 -11.43 -17.67 -10.91
CA TRP A 10 -10.89 -16.89 -9.79
C TRP A 10 -10.63 -17.77 -8.57
N THR A 11 -9.51 -17.58 -7.89
CA THR A 11 -9.21 -18.19 -6.58
C THR A 11 -9.45 -17.20 -5.44
N ASN A 12 -9.59 -17.70 -4.21
CA ASN A 12 -9.73 -16.83 -3.03
C ASN A 12 -8.49 -15.95 -2.86
N THR A 13 -7.29 -16.51 -3.02
CA THR A 13 -6.04 -15.75 -3.03
C THR A 13 -6.03 -14.58 -4.02
N GLU A 14 -6.46 -14.79 -5.27
CA GLU A 14 -6.55 -13.71 -6.26
C GLU A 14 -7.56 -12.63 -5.86
N ASP A 15 -8.73 -13.03 -5.36
CA ASP A 15 -9.77 -12.11 -4.89
C ASP A 15 -9.28 -11.26 -3.70
N GLU A 16 -8.56 -11.84 -2.75
CA GLU A 16 -8.00 -11.11 -1.61
C GLU A 16 -6.88 -10.15 -2.03
N ILE A 17 -6.00 -10.55 -2.95
CA ILE A 17 -5.00 -9.66 -3.54
C ILE A 17 -5.68 -8.49 -4.26
N LEU A 18 -6.76 -8.76 -5.01
CA LEU A 18 -7.52 -7.74 -5.73
C LEU A 18 -8.15 -6.72 -4.76
N LYS A 19 -8.77 -7.19 -3.67
CA LYS A 19 -9.31 -6.32 -2.60
C LYS A 19 -8.21 -5.46 -1.96
N ALA A 20 -7.08 -6.06 -1.59
CA ALA A 20 -5.96 -5.34 -0.99
C ALA A 20 -5.35 -4.30 -1.94
N ALA A 21 -5.22 -4.65 -3.23
CA ALA A 21 -4.72 -3.75 -4.25
C ALA A 21 -5.69 -2.58 -4.49
N LEU A 22 -7.00 -2.82 -4.49
CA LEU A 22 -8.02 -1.79 -4.61
C LEU A 22 -8.03 -0.84 -3.42
N SER A 23 -7.89 -1.35 -2.20
CA SER A 23 -7.74 -0.53 -0.99
C SER A 23 -6.55 0.44 -1.10
N LYS A 24 -5.46 0.01 -1.75
CA LYS A 24 -4.25 0.85 -1.95
C LYS A 24 -4.31 1.80 -3.15
N TYR A 25 -4.80 1.33 -4.31
CA TYR A 25 -4.67 2.04 -5.59
C TYR A 25 -5.98 2.67 -6.09
N GLY A 26 -7.13 2.28 -5.51
CA GLY A 26 -8.45 2.70 -5.93
C GLY A 26 -8.92 2.08 -7.25
N THR A 27 -10.12 2.46 -7.70
CA THR A 27 -10.84 1.86 -8.84
C THR A 27 -10.48 2.42 -10.21
N ASN A 28 -9.47 3.28 -10.30
CA ASN A 28 -9.05 3.92 -11.56
C ASN A 28 -7.72 3.36 -12.11
N GLN A 29 -6.98 2.57 -11.32
CA GLN A 29 -5.63 2.09 -11.66
C GLN A 29 -5.60 0.58 -11.97
N TRP A 30 -6.50 0.10 -12.84
CA TRP A 30 -6.66 -1.33 -13.13
C TRP A 30 -5.40 -2.00 -13.70
N THR A 31 -4.62 -1.30 -14.52
CA THR A 31 -3.35 -1.82 -15.06
C THR A 31 -2.30 -2.06 -13.98
N ARG A 32 -2.30 -1.21 -12.94
CA ARG A 32 -1.42 -1.38 -11.78
C ARG A 32 -1.89 -2.52 -10.90
N ILE A 33 -3.20 -2.68 -10.75
CA ILE A 33 -3.82 -3.78 -9.99
C ILE A 33 -3.54 -5.12 -10.68
N SER A 34 -3.81 -5.23 -11.98
CA SER A 34 -3.58 -6.47 -12.75
C SER A 34 -2.11 -6.87 -12.75
N SER A 35 -1.17 -5.92 -12.66
CA SER A 35 0.26 -6.25 -12.55
C SER A 35 0.66 -6.95 -11.25
N LEU A 36 -0.25 -7.09 -10.27
CA LEU A 36 -0.05 -7.90 -9.06
C LEU A 36 -0.61 -9.32 -9.19
N LEU A 37 -1.40 -9.58 -10.24
CA LEU A 37 -2.05 -10.85 -10.50
C LEU A 37 -1.45 -11.44 -11.77
N VAL A 38 -0.74 -12.56 -11.64
CA VAL A 38 0.09 -13.10 -12.74
C VAL A 38 -0.73 -13.42 -13.98
N HIS A 39 -1.97 -13.89 -13.83
CA HIS A 39 -2.79 -14.41 -14.93
C HIS A 39 -4.10 -13.65 -15.18
N LYS A 40 -4.31 -12.48 -14.54
CA LYS A 40 -5.55 -11.70 -14.67
C LYS A 40 -5.27 -10.35 -15.32
N SER A 41 -5.95 -10.07 -16.42
CA SER A 41 -5.84 -8.79 -17.12
C SER A 41 -6.57 -7.66 -16.39
N ALA A 42 -6.26 -6.41 -16.73
CA ALA A 42 -6.92 -5.23 -16.15
C ALA A 42 -8.44 -5.22 -16.38
N THR A 43 -8.89 -5.64 -17.56
CA THR A 43 -10.32 -5.77 -17.89
C THR A 43 -11.01 -6.84 -17.04
N ARG A 44 -10.37 -8.01 -16.86
CA ARG A 44 -10.87 -9.09 -15.99
C ARG A 44 -10.94 -8.65 -14.53
N CYS A 45 -9.91 -7.97 -14.02
CA CYS A 45 -9.92 -7.41 -12.65
C CYS A 45 -11.06 -6.41 -12.45
N LYS A 46 -11.30 -5.53 -13.43
CA LYS A 46 -12.40 -4.57 -13.39
C LYS A 46 -13.75 -5.28 -13.38
N ALA A 47 -13.95 -6.25 -14.28
CA ALA A 47 -15.18 -7.02 -14.36
C ALA A 47 -15.43 -7.80 -13.06
N ARG A 48 -14.43 -8.51 -12.53
CA ARG A 48 -14.52 -9.22 -11.25
C ARG A 48 -14.93 -8.33 -10.09
N TRP A 49 -14.39 -7.11 -10.04
CA TRP A 49 -14.76 -6.14 -9.02
C TRP A 49 -16.24 -5.77 -9.10
N TYR A 50 -16.73 -5.36 -10.27
CA TYR A 50 -18.11 -4.90 -10.45
C TYR A 50 -19.16 -6.02 -10.54
N GLU A 51 -18.76 -7.26 -10.83
CA GLU A 51 -19.67 -8.40 -10.94
C GLU A 51 -19.72 -9.27 -9.67
N TRP A 52 -18.67 -9.30 -8.85
CA TRP A 52 -18.63 -10.18 -7.69
C TRP A 52 -18.11 -9.54 -6.39
N LEU A 53 -17.08 -8.70 -6.43
CA LEU A 53 -16.39 -8.28 -5.20
C LEU A 53 -16.89 -6.96 -4.59
N HIS A 54 -17.55 -6.10 -5.38
CA HIS A 54 -17.98 -4.79 -4.91
C HIS A 54 -19.00 -4.94 -3.76
N PRO A 55 -18.84 -4.24 -2.62
CA PRO A 55 -19.70 -4.40 -1.45
C PRO A 55 -21.19 -4.09 -1.68
N SER A 56 -21.52 -3.30 -2.71
CA SER A 56 -22.92 -3.01 -3.04
C SER A 56 -23.66 -4.17 -3.71
N ILE A 57 -22.96 -5.24 -4.07
CA ILE A 57 -23.55 -6.40 -4.74
C ILE A 57 -24.21 -7.28 -3.68
N THR A 58 -25.52 -7.44 -3.79
CA THR A 58 -26.30 -8.33 -2.92
C THR A 58 -26.13 -9.77 -3.36
N LYS A 59 -25.68 -10.63 -2.43
CA LYS A 59 -25.46 -12.07 -2.63
C LYS A 59 -26.44 -12.93 -1.82
N ILE A 60 -27.47 -12.29 -1.27
CA ILE A 60 -28.55 -12.94 -0.52
C ILE A 60 -29.56 -13.49 -1.53
N GLU A 61 -30.45 -14.37 -1.07
CA GLU A 61 -31.59 -14.86 -1.84
C GLU A 61 -32.47 -13.72 -2.40
N TRP A 62 -33.22 -14.02 -3.46
CA TRP A 62 -34.11 -13.08 -4.12
C TRP A 62 -35.38 -12.89 -3.29
N THR A 63 -35.78 -11.65 -3.12
CA THR A 63 -37.07 -11.32 -2.50
C THR A 63 -38.17 -11.31 -3.56
N ARG A 64 -39.41 -11.61 -3.15
CA ARG A 64 -40.56 -11.57 -4.04
C ARG A 64 -40.73 -10.20 -4.72
N GLU A 65 -40.45 -9.10 -4.01
CA GLU A 65 -40.50 -7.74 -4.57
C GLU A 65 -39.45 -7.51 -5.67
N GLU A 66 -38.22 -8.05 -5.50
CA GLU A 66 -37.17 -8.01 -6.52
C GLU A 66 -37.58 -8.83 -7.75
N GLU A 67 -38.19 -10.00 -7.57
CA GLU A 67 -38.65 -10.87 -8.66
C GLU A 67 -39.80 -10.27 -9.47
N GLU A 68 -40.81 -9.74 -8.80
CA GLU A 68 -41.94 -9.06 -9.46
C GLU A 68 -41.44 -7.86 -10.29
N LYS A 69 -40.50 -7.09 -9.71
CA LYS A 69 -39.84 -5.98 -10.42
C LYS A 69 -39.01 -6.47 -11.62
N LEU A 70 -38.24 -7.54 -11.45
CA LEU A 70 -37.43 -8.15 -12.51
C LEU A 70 -38.30 -8.60 -13.69
N LEU A 71 -39.36 -9.36 -13.42
CA LEU A 71 -40.29 -9.85 -14.44
C LEU A 71 -41.00 -8.70 -15.17
N HIS A 72 -41.46 -7.69 -14.43
CA HIS A 72 -42.09 -6.51 -15.01
C HIS A 72 -41.14 -5.76 -15.95
N LEU A 73 -39.92 -5.49 -15.51
CA LEU A 73 -38.92 -4.77 -16.30
C LEU A 73 -38.42 -5.59 -17.49
N ALA A 74 -38.24 -6.90 -17.35
CA ALA A 74 -37.85 -7.78 -18.45
C ALA A 74 -38.92 -7.84 -19.54
N LYS A 75 -40.21 -7.75 -19.17
CA LYS A 75 -41.33 -7.66 -20.13
C LYS A 75 -41.35 -6.32 -20.87
N LEU A 76 -41.02 -5.21 -20.20
CA LEU A 76 -40.98 -3.87 -20.81
C LEU A 76 -39.74 -3.63 -21.66
N MET A 77 -38.58 -4.14 -21.23
CA MET A 77 -37.28 -3.95 -21.88
C MET A 77 -36.61 -5.30 -22.14
N PRO A 78 -37.00 -6.01 -23.22
CA PRO A 78 -36.44 -7.33 -23.53
C PRO A 78 -34.92 -7.30 -23.66
N SER A 79 -34.23 -8.24 -23.01
CA SER A 79 -32.77 -8.47 -23.05
C SER A 79 -31.85 -7.30 -22.66
N GLN A 80 -32.38 -6.24 -22.03
CA GLN A 80 -31.60 -5.07 -21.59
C GLN A 80 -31.11 -5.17 -20.13
N TRP A 81 -30.42 -6.27 -19.80
CA TRP A 81 -30.00 -6.56 -18.41
C TRP A 81 -29.11 -5.49 -17.78
N ARG A 82 -28.28 -4.80 -18.57
CA ARG A 82 -27.44 -3.69 -18.06
C ARG A 82 -28.27 -2.48 -17.61
N THR A 83 -29.45 -2.28 -18.18
CA THR A 83 -30.39 -1.20 -17.82
C THR A 83 -31.28 -1.62 -16.65
N ILE A 84 -31.71 -2.89 -16.63
CA ILE A 84 -32.60 -3.44 -15.59
C ILE A 84 -31.87 -3.58 -14.25
N ALA A 85 -30.64 -4.10 -14.27
CA ALA A 85 -29.91 -4.48 -13.06
C ALA A 85 -29.73 -3.35 -12.02
N PRO A 86 -29.37 -2.10 -12.41
CA PRO A 86 -29.31 -0.99 -11.46
C PRO A 86 -30.66 -0.65 -10.81
N ILE A 87 -31.78 -0.88 -11.49
CA ILE A 87 -33.14 -0.59 -11.00
C ILE A 87 -33.59 -1.68 -10.00
N VAL A 88 -33.21 -2.93 -10.27
CA VAL A 88 -33.47 -4.08 -9.39
C VAL A 88 -32.52 -4.08 -8.18
N GLY A 89 -31.31 -3.53 -8.32
CA GLY A 89 -30.29 -3.51 -7.28
C GLY A 89 -29.39 -4.75 -7.27
N ARG A 90 -29.30 -5.47 -8.40
CA ARG A 90 -28.52 -6.70 -8.58
C ARG A 90 -27.53 -6.52 -9.74
N THR A 91 -26.68 -7.51 -10.03
CA THR A 91 -25.82 -7.46 -11.23
C THR A 91 -26.57 -7.92 -12.48
N PRO A 92 -26.16 -7.49 -13.69
CA PRO A 92 -26.77 -7.95 -14.95
C PRO A 92 -26.74 -9.47 -15.09
N SER A 93 -25.64 -10.11 -14.69
CA SER A 93 -25.47 -11.57 -14.74
C SER A 93 -26.44 -12.27 -13.78
N GLN A 94 -26.58 -11.78 -12.55
CA GLN A 94 -27.57 -12.31 -11.59
C GLN A 94 -29.00 -12.17 -12.10
N CYS A 95 -29.35 -11.03 -12.69
CA CYS A 95 -30.70 -10.79 -13.21
C CYS A 95 -31.06 -11.74 -14.34
N LEU A 96 -30.13 -11.98 -15.27
CA LEU A 96 -30.32 -12.91 -16.39
C LEU A 96 -30.49 -14.35 -15.89
N GLU A 97 -29.58 -14.82 -15.03
CA GLU A 97 -29.62 -16.18 -14.49
C GLU A 97 -30.92 -16.44 -13.70
N HIS A 98 -31.32 -15.49 -12.85
CA HIS A 98 -32.54 -15.63 -12.06
C HIS A 98 -33.80 -15.56 -12.92
N TYR A 99 -33.82 -14.70 -13.94
CA TYR A 99 -34.93 -14.63 -14.89
C TYR A 99 -35.11 -15.95 -15.66
N GLU A 100 -34.02 -16.55 -16.15
CA GLU A 100 -34.08 -17.86 -16.82
C GLU A 100 -34.63 -18.95 -15.89
N LYS A 101 -34.22 -18.93 -14.62
CA LYS A 101 -34.73 -19.84 -13.59
C LYS A 101 -36.23 -19.63 -13.26
N LEU A 102 -36.73 -18.40 -13.34
CA LEU A 102 -38.15 -18.11 -13.14
C LEU A 102 -39.02 -18.52 -14.34
N LEU A 103 -38.45 -18.59 -15.54
CA LEU A 103 -39.16 -19.05 -16.74
C LEU A 103 -39.23 -20.58 -16.83
N ASP A 104 -38.23 -21.28 -16.28
CA ASP A 104 -38.17 -22.73 -16.26
C ASP A 104 -37.81 -23.20 -14.84
N GLU A 105 -38.80 -23.71 -14.10
CA GLU A 105 -38.57 -24.25 -12.75
C GLU A 105 -37.60 -25.44 -12.75
N ASN A 106 -37.45 -26.12 -13.90
CA ASN A 106 -36.46 -27.19 -14.10
C ASN A 106 -35.17 -26.69 -14.76
N TYR A 107 -34.94 -25.38 -14.79
CA TYR A 107 -33.73 -24.78 -15.36
C TYR A 107 -32.48 -25.36 -14.69
N GLU A 108 -31.77 -26.21 -15.43
CA GLU A 108 -30.40 -26.57 -15.10
C GLU A 108 -29.46 -25.56 -15.77
N PRO A 109 -28.58 -24.88 -15.01
CA PRO A 109 -27.54 -24.05 -15.60
C PRO A 109 -26.77 -24.84 -16.65
N ARG A 110 -26.56 -24.26 -17.84
CA ARG A 110 -25.83 -24.91 -18.93
C ARG A 110 -24.49 -25.42 -18.41
N LYS A 111 -24.36 -26.74 -18.32
CA LYS A 111 -23.09 -27.41 -17.99
C LYS A 111 -22.18 -27.29 -19.21
N LEU A 112 -21.04 -26.62 -19.03
CA LEU A 112 -20.01 -26.50 -20.06
C LEU A 112 -19.55 -27.89 -20.48
N LYS A 113 -19.35 -28.11 -21.79
CA LYS A 113 -18.80 -29.38 -22.26
C LYS A 113 -17.33 -29.51 -21.83
N PRO A 114 -16.81 -30.73 -21.59
CA PRO A 114 -15.38 -30.92 -21.33
C PRO A 114 -14.53 -30.24 -22.42
N GLY A 115 -13.71 -29.25 -22.02
CA GLY A 115 -12.85 -28.47 -22.92
C GLY A 115 -13.38 -27.07 -23.29
N GLU A 116 -14.62 -26.73 -22.95
CA GLU A 116 -15.19 -25.39 -23.18
C GLU A 116 -14.78 -24.43 -22.06
N ILE A 117 -14.32 -23.23 -22.42
CA ILE A 117 -13.96 -22.17 -21.47
C ILE A 117 -15.22 -21.35 -21.18
N ASP A 118 -15.46 -21.10 -19.90
CA ASP A 118 -16.55 -20.22 -19.46
C ASP A 118 -16.41 -18.80 -20.05
N PRO A 119 -17.42 -18.27 -20.74
CA PRO A 119 -17.41 -16.90 -21.20
C PRO A 119 -17.40 -15.84 -20.07
N ASN A 120 -17.99 -16.14 -18.90
CA ASN A 120 -18.10 -15.19 -17.79
C ASN A 120 -17.68 -15.75 -16.41
N PRO A 121 -16.40 -16.13 -16.23
CA PRO A 121 -15.89 -16.63 -14.95
C PRO A 121 -15.86 -15.56 -13.85
N GLU A 122 -15.94 -14.27 -14.19
CA GLU A 122 -15.95 -13.16 -13.23
C GLU A 122 -17.18 -13.15 -12.33
N SER A 123 -18.30 -13.70 -12.80
CA SER A 123 -19.56 -13.76 -12.05
C SER A 123 -19.66 -14.96 -11.09
N LYS A 124 -18.72 -15.91 -11.16
CA LYS A 124 -18.77 -17.16 -10.40
C LYS A 124 -18.07 -17.05 -9.03
N PRO A 125 -18.43 -17.86 -8.02
CA PRO A 125 -17.69 -17.91 -6.77
C PRO A 125 -16.22 -18.28 -6.99
N ALA A 126 -15.34 -17.74 -6.15
CA ALA A 126 -13.93 -18.09 -6.17
C ALA A 126 -13.71 -19.53 -5.69
N ARG A 127 -12.74 -20.21 -6.29
CA ARG A 127 -12.30 -21.53 -5.85
C ARG A 127 -11.56 -21.40 -4.51
N PRO A 128 -11.86 -22.25 -3.51
CA PRO A 128 -11.04 -22.37 -2.31
C PRO A 128 -9.57 -22.64 -2.65
N ASP A 129 -8.69 -22.07 -1.85
CA ASP A 129 -7.25 -22.25 -2.01
C ASP A 129 -6.86 -23.70 -1.64
N PRO A 130 -6.00 -24.37 -2.43
CA PRO A 130 -5.50 -25.69 -2.11
C PRO A 130 -4.65 -25.67 -0.83
N VAL A 131 -4.57 -26.80 -0.12
CA VAL A 131 -3.77 -26.91 1.11
C VAL A 131 -2.29 -26.69 0.83
N ASP A 132 -1.79 -27.27 -0.26
CA ASP A 132 -0.44 -27.01 -0.76
C ASP A 132 -0.52 -26.08 -1.97
N MET A 133 -0.28 -24.80 -1.72
CA MET A 133 -0.21 -23.76 -2.74
C MET A 133 1.03 -24.00 -3.62
N ASP A 134 0.90 -23.81 -4.92
CA ASP A 134 2.07 -23.89 -5.79
C ASP A 134 3.03 -22.71 -5.56
N GLU A 135 4.25 -22.83 -6.11
CA GLU A 135 5.27 -21.80 -5.94
C GLU A 135 4.86 -20.47 -6.59
N ASP A 136 4.07 -20.54 -7.68
CA ASP A 136 3.59 -19.37 -8.39
C ASP A 136 2.59 -18.55 -7.55
N GLU A 137 1.64 -19.21 -6.87
CA GLU A 137 0.68 -18.58 -5.96
C GLU A 137 1.39 -18.01 -4.71
N LYS A 138 2.33 -18.77 -4.14
CA LYS A 138 3.16 -18.30 -3.01
C LYS A 138 3.97 -17.06 -3.39
N GLN A 139 4.61 -17.08 -4.55
CA GLN A 139 5.39 -15.97 -5.06
C GLN A 139 4.50 -14.74 -5.36
N MET A 140 3.31 -14.96 -5.92
CA MET A 140 2.33 -13.91 -6.18
C MET A 140 1.90 -13.21 -4.87
N LEU A 141 1.63 -13.98 -3.80
CA LEU A 141 1.31 -13.44 -2.48
C LEU A 141 2.46 -12.62 -1.88
N LEU A 142 3.69 -13.13 -1.97
CA LEU A 142 4.89 -12.42 -1.48
C LEU A 142 5.11 -11.10 -2.23
N GLU A 143 4.97 -11.12 -3.57
CA GLU A 143 5.07 -9.91 -4.38
C GLU A 143 3.96 -8.91 -4.00
N ALA A 144 2.72 -9.38 -3.89
CA ALA A 144 1.60 -8.55 -3.51
C ALA A 144 1.84 -7.87 -2.15
N ARG A 145 2.26 -8.63 -1.13
CA ARG A 145 2.59 -8.10 0.20
C ARG A 145 3.70 -7.05 0.15
N ALA A 146 4.78 -7.32 -0.58
CA ALA A 146 5.91 -6.39 -0.72
C ALA A 146 5.50 -5.10 -1.45
N ARG A 147 4.68 -5.21 -2.50
CA ARG A 147 4.23 -4.05 -3.27
C ARG A 147 3.16 -3.24 -2.56
N VAL A 148 2.25 -3.86 -1.83
CA VAL A 148 1.21 -3.18 -1.05
C VAL A 148 1.82 -2.44 0.15
N SER A 149 2.84 -2.99 0.81
CA SER A 149 3.53 -2.28 1.91
C SER A 149 4.45 -1.13 1.44
N ASN A 150 4.99 -1.19 0.22
CA ASN A 150 5.93 -0.18 -0.25
C ASN A 150 5.27 1.16 -0.63
N THR A 151 5.63 2.23 0.09
CA THR A 151 5.20 3.62 -0.18
C THR A 151 6.34 4.51 -0.71
N LYS A 152 7.60 4.05 -0.61
CA LYS A 152 8.79 4.86 -0.92
C LYS A 152 9.20 4.70 -2.38
N GLY A 153 9.37 5.84 -3.07
CA GLY A 153 9.96 5.89 -4.40
C GLY A 153 11.49 5.72 -4.41
N LYS A 154 12.08 5.66 -5.62
CA LYS A 154 13.53 5.47 -5.83
C LYS A 154 14.38 6.51 -5.06
N LYS A 155 14.00 7.79 -5.09
CA LYS A 155 14.74 8.88 -4.42
C LYS A 155 14.76 8.72 -2.90
N ALA A 156 13.62 8.38 -2.29
CA ALA A 156 13.52 8.17 -0.84
C ALA A 156 14.36 6.96 -0.39
N LYS A 157 14.31 5.85 -1.14
CA LYS A 157 15.14 4.67 -0.88
C LYS A 157 16.64 5.00 -1.01
N ARG A 158 17.04 5.71 -2.08
CA ARG A 158 18.42 6.15 -2.28
C ARG A 158 18.91 7.04 -1.14
N LYS A 159 18.11 8.04 -0.74
CA LYS A 159 18.46 8.96 0.36
C LYS A 159 18.58 8.25 1.71
N THR A 160 17.72 7.27 1.97
CA THR A 160 17.83 6.43 3.19
C THR A 160 19.16 5.67 3.20
N ARG A 161 19.53 5.03 2.08
CA ARG A 161 20.82 4.33 1.95
C ARG A 161 22.02 5.27 2.04
N GLU A 162 21.95 6.45 1.42
CA GLU A 162 23.00 7.48 1.53
C GLU A 162 23.19 7.93 2.99
N LYS A 163 22.10 8.13 3.74
CA LYS A 163 22.16 8.47 5.17
C LYS A 163 22.83 7.39 6.00
N GLN A 164 22.44 6.12 5.82
CA GLN A 164 23.05 4.98 6.52
C GLN A 164 24.54 4.84 6.20
N LEU A 165 24.93 5.02 4.93
CA LEU A 165 26.34 4.99 4.53
C LEU A 165 27.13 6.18 5.11
N ALA A 166 26.51 7.35 5.23
CA ALA A 166 27.14 8.51 5.86
C ALA A 166 27.36 8.28 7.37
N GLU A 167 26.37 7.72 8.06
CA GLU A 167 26.48 7.32 9.47
C GLU A 167 27.58 6.25 9.66
N ALA A 168 27.59 5.21 8.82
CA ALA A 168 28.63 4.18 8.86
C ALA A 168 30.05 4.76 8.64
N ARG A 169 30.20 5.68 7.69
CA ARG A 169 31.48 6.39 7.45
C ARG A 169 31.87 7.27 8.64
N LEU A 170 30.91 7.94 9.25
CA LEU A 170 31.15 8.75 10.45
C LEU A 170 31.66 7.86 11.59
N PHE A 171 30.99 6.75 11.89
CA PHE A 171 31.42 5.81 12.94
C PHE A 171 32.82 5.24 12.66
N ALA A 172 33.10 4.81 11.43
CA ALA A 172 34.43 4.33 11.05
C ALA A 172 35.51 5.41 11.20
N SER A 173 35.23 6.65 10.81
CA SER A 173 36.17 7.77 10.96
C SER A 173 36.40 8.13 12.43
N LEU A 174 35.35 8.08 13.26
CA LEU A 174 35.44 8.31 14.70
C LEU A 174 36.25 7.22 15.39
N GLN A 175 36.02 5.96 15.04
CA GLN A 175 36.79 4.83 15.56
C GLN A 175 38.28 5.01 15.23
N LYS A 176 38.61 5.28 13.95
CA LYS A 176 40.00 5.54 13.54
C LYS A 176 40.63 6.71 14.30
N ARG A 177 39.88 7.79 14.51
CA ARG A 177 40.36 8.95 15.28
C ARG A 177 40.60 8.58 16.75
N ARG A 178 39.72 7.79 17.36
CA ARG A 178 39.88 7.31 18.75
C ARG A 178 41.12 6.44 18.89
N GLU A 179 41.36 5.53 17.96
CA GLU A 179 42.55 4.66 17.94
C GLU A 179 43.85 5.48 17.80
N LEU A 180 43.89 6.44 16.87
CA LEU A 180 45.03 7.34 16.72
C LEU A 180 45.29 8.18 17.98
N LYS A 181 44.23 8.73 18.58
CA LYS A 181 44.33 9.51 19.81
C LYS A 181 44.78 8.65 20.99
N ALA A 182 44.30 7.41 21.10
CA ALA A 182 44.73 6.46 22.12
C ALA A 182 46.22 6.07 21.96
N ALA A 183 46.72 6.04 20.72
CA ALA A 183 48.14 5.87 20.42
C ALA A 183 48.97 7.17 20.59
N GLY A 184 48.37 8.28 21.01
CA GLY A 184 49.04 9.57 21.20
C GLY A 184 49.33 10.34 19.90
N ILE A 185 48.76 9.93 18.77
CA ILE A 185 48.96 10.59 17.47
C ILE A 185 47.88 11.63 17.26
N ASP A 186 48.24 12.91 17.41
CA ASP A 186 47.32 14.03 17.15
C ASP A 186 47.28 14.38 15.65
N ASN A 187 46.18 13.97 15.01
CA ASN A 187 45.94 14.30 13.60
C ASN A 187 44.94 15.47 13.50
N ARG A 188 45.46 16.68 13.25
CA ARG A 188 44.62 17.88 13.07
C ARG A 188 43.95 17.83 11.71
N ASN A 189 42.64 17.59 11.69
CA ASN A 189 41.86 17.66 10.46
C ASN A 189 41.77 19.11 9.96
N TRP A 190 42.19 19.34 8.71
CA TRP A 190 41.92 20.60 8.01
C TRP A 190 40.50 20.58 7.44
N ASN A 191 39.60 21.36 8.06
CA ASN A 191 38.23 21.55 7.57
C ASN A 191 38.22 22.61 6.46
N GLY A 192 38.37 22.19 5.21
CA GLY A 192 38.34 23.06 4.03
C GLY A 192 36.92 23.40 3.54
N LYS A 193 36.03 23.94 4.39
CA LYS A 193 34.79 24.56 3.90
C LYS A 193 34.99 26.06 3.78
N ARG A 194 35.19 26.55 2.54
CA ARG A 194 35.29 27.99 2.25
C ARG A 194 33.96 28.74 2.39
N ASN A 195 32.83 28.06 2.24
CA ASN A 195 31.50 28.67 2.26
C ASN A 195 30.60 27.95 3.26
N GLY A 196 30.34 28.58 4.41
CA GLY A 196 29.42 28.12 5.46
C GLY A 196 29.73 28.78 6.81
N ILE A 197 28.71 28.96 7.65
CA ILE A 197 28.88 29.42 9.04
C ILE A 197 29.35 28.23 9.88
N ASP A 198 30.40 28.43 10.67
CA ASP A 198 30.84 27.43 11.64
C ASP A 198 30.01 27.56 12.92
N SER A 199 28.94 26.76 13.00
CA SER A 199 28.04 26.73 14.16
C SER A 199 28.74 26.35 15.48
N ASN A 200 29.95 25.77 15.43
CA ASN A 200 30.72 25.48 16.64
C ASN A 200 31.57 26.68 17.09
N ALA A 201 31.91 27.60 16.18
CA ALA A 201 32.76 28.76 16.48
C ALA A 201 31.96 30.00 16.85
N GLU A 202 30.77 30.17 16.28
CA GLU A 202 29.91 31.33 16.51
C GLU A 202 28.43 30.95 16.50
N ILE A 203 27.58 31.77 17.15
CA ILE A 203 26.13 31.60 17.12
C ILE A 203 25.63 32.02 15.73
N PRO A 204 25.11 31.10 14.90
CA PRO A 204 24.67 31.45 13.56
C PRO A 204 23.51 32.45 13.61
N PHE A 205 23.68 33.59 12.92
CA PHE A 205 22.66 34.64 12.83
C PHE A 205 22.18 35.16 14.19
N GLU A 206 23.10 35.38 15.14
CA GLU A 206 22.79 35.90 16.48
C GLU A 206 21.94 37.18 16.39
N ARG A 207 20.80 37.17 17.07
CA ARG A 207 20.00 38.37 17.34
C ARG A 207 20.01 38.60 18.83
N ARG A 208 20.66 39.69 19.25
CA ARG A 208 20.68 40.05 20.66
C ARG A 208 19.27 40.39 21.12
N PRO A 209 18.82 39.86 22.28
CA PRO A 209 17.54 40.23 22.84
C PRO A 209 17.50 41.76 23.03
N PRO A 210 16.39 42.43 22.70
CA PRO A 210 16.28 43.87 22.88
C PRO A 210 16.41 44.22 24.37
N LEU A 211 17.11 45.32 24.66
CA LEU A 211 17.26 45.81 26.03
C LEU A 211 15.88 46.18 26.59
N GLY A 212 15.55 45.62 27.76
CA GLY A 212 14.30 45.89 28.47
C GLY A 212 14.44 47.00 29.51
N PHE A 213 13.35 47.25 30.24
CA PHE A 213 13.32 48.23 31.34
C PHE A 213 14.09 47.80 32.59
N TYR A 214 14.41 46.51 32.71
CA TYR A 214 15.10 45.93 33.87
C TYR A 214 16.55 45.57 33.51
N ASP A 215 17.47 45.81 34.45
CA ASP A 215 18.86 45.39 34.32
C ASP A 215 19.00 43.88 34.58
N VAL A 216 19.68 43.19 33.67
CA VAL A 216 19.91 41.74 33.67
C VAL A 216 21.40 41.37 33.77
N ALA A 217 22.28 42.35 34.01
CA ALA A 217 23.72 42.14 34.10
C ALA A 217 24.10 41.16 35.23
N SER A 218 23.42 41.22 36.37
CA SER A 218 23.66 40.35 37.52
C SER A 218 23.22 38.90 37.30
N GLU A 219 22.20 38.66 36.48
CA GLU A 219 21.69 37.31 36.18
C GLU A 219 22.67 36.51 35.32
N SER A 220 23.39 37.21 34.42
CA SER A 220 24.38 36.60 33.52
C SER A 220 25.55 35.94 34.27
N LEU A 221 25.88 36.45 35.45
CA LEU A 221 26.96 35.91 36.31
C LEU A 221 26.57 34.57 36.95
N LEU A 222 25.28 34.36 37.26
CA LEU A 222 24.77 33.16 37.91
C LEU A 222 24.76 31.91 36.99
N ILE A 223 24.69 32.13 35.67
CA ILE A 223 24.66 31.04 34.66
C ILE A 223 26.03 30.34 34.56
N GLY A 224 27.12 31.06 34.84
CA GLY A 224 28.48 30.53 34.73
C GLY A 224 28.91 29.57 35.85
N GLU A 225 28.20 29.57 37.00
CA GLU A 225 28.60 28.82 38.20
C GLU A 225 27.91 27.45 38.36
N GLN A 226 26.93 27.10 37.50
CA GLN A 226 26.21 25.83 37.63
C GLN A 226 27.09 24.64 37.20
N PRO A 227 27.32 23.62 38.06
CA PRO A 227 28.05 22.43 37.69
C PRO A 227 27.25 21.66 36.65
N SER A 228 27.78 21.61 35.43
CA SER A 228 27.05 21.08 34.30
C SER A 228 27.02 19.56 34.32
N LYS A 229 25.91 18.98 34.77
CA LYS A 229 25.55 17.60 34.48
C LYS A 229 25.15 17.50 33.00
N PHE A 230 26.11 17.63 32.09
CA PHE A 230 25.84 17.47 30.68
C PHE A 230 25.69 15.98 30.34
N PRO A 231 24.69 15.64 29.52
CA PRO A 231 24.52 14.28 29.02
C PRO A 231 25.76 13.84 28.22
N THR A 232 26.15 12.59 28.40
CA THR A 232 27.40 12.03 27.85
C THR A 232 27.16 11.10 26.66
N THR A 233 25.92 10.63 26.48
CA THR A 233 25.52 9.80 25.34
C THR A 233 24.62 10.56 24.37
N ILE A 234 24.67 10.19 23.08
CA ILE A 234 23.79 10.79 22.05
C ILE A 234 22.31 10.57 22.41
N GLU A 235 21.97 9.43 23.00
CA GLU A 235 20.60 9.11 23.38
C GLU A 235 20.09 9.98 24.56
N GLU A 236 20.97 10.32 25.50
CA GLU A 236 20.65 11.29 26.56
C GLU A 236 20.49 12.71 26.01
N ILE A 237 21.31 13.10 25.02
CA ILE A 237 21.25 14.41 24.37
C ILE A 237 19.97 14.56 23.51
N GLU A 238 19.64 13.54 22.70
CA GLU A 238 18.48 13.56 21.82
C GLU A 238 17.16 13.32 22.58
N GLY A 239 17.25 12.80 23.81
CA GLY A 239 16.12 12.29 24.58
C GLY A 239 15.62 10.97 23.98
N GLY A 240 15.32 9.99 24.85
CA GLY A 240 14.81 8.69 24.40
C GLY A 240 13.67 8.86 23.41
N LYS A 241 13.77 8.20 22.25
CA LYS A 241 12.68 8.18 21.26
C LYS A 241 11.44 7.60 21.95
N LYS A 242 10.48 8.44 22.31
CA LYS A 242 9.17 7.98 22.78
C LYS A 242 8.60 7.09 21.68
N GLY A 243 8.65 5.77 21.93
CA GLY A 243 8.07 4.78 21.03
C GLY A 243 6.60 5.10 20.81
N ARG A 244 6.19 5.04 19.55
CA ARG A 244 4.78 4.84 19.19
C ARG A 244 4.49 3.37 19.16
#